data_AF-A0A7C2SF26-F1
#
_entry.id   AF-A0A7C2SF26-F1
#
_cell.length_a   1.000
_cell.length_b   1.000
_cell.length_c   1.000
_cell.angle_alpha   90.00
_cell.angle_beta   90.00
_cell.angle_gamma   90.00
#
_symmetry.space_group_name_H-M   'P 1'
#
loop_
_entity.id
_entity.type
_entity.pdbx_description
1 polymer ?
#
loop_
_entity_poly.entity_id
_entity_poly.type
_entity_poly.pdbx_seq_one_letter_code
_entity_poly.pdbx_strand_id
1 'polypeptide(L)'
;MQWNEIYRRRVTTAEEAVKAIRSGDHVWIHGGCNNPEELIHAMVGRASELSNVTVIHILTFGRADYADPKFEGVFRHRALFTGPNVRQAVNEGRADFVPVHLSQIPRLITSGILPVDVAMIHISPPDEHGFCSFGVGVECTKAAAEAARTVIALVNRQMPRALGDAFIHVSRLTHVVEIDRPVLELPQAQEIGPVAKAIGSHIAELIEDGSTLQMGIGEIPDAVLLFLKEKKHLGIHTEMFSDGLVELVESGVVTNEKKTLHRGKTIASFVLGSKRTFDFLDNNPFVEFHPSDYVNNP
;
A
#
# COMPACT_ATOMS: atom_id res chain seq x y z
N MET A 1 -8.95 -4.45 -29.40
CA MET A 1 -8.97 -5.76 -28.71
C MET A 1 -9.85 -5.62 -27.50
N GLN A 2 -10.68 -6.62 -27.20
CA GLN A 2 -11.45 -6.62 -25.96
C GLN A 2 -10.49 -6.80 -24.77
N TRP A 3 -10.81 -6.20 -23.62
CA TRP A 3 -9.91 -6.18 -22.47
C TRP A 3 -9.56 -7.59 -21.96
N ASN A 4 -10.50 -8.53 -22.06
CA ASN A 4 -10.35 -9.94 -21.68
C ASN A 4 -9.31 -10.69 -22.54
N GLU A 5 -9.22 -10.37 -23.83
CA GLU A 5 -8.18 -10.91 -24.73
C GLU A 5 -6.80 -10.39 -24.36
N ILE A 6 -6.70 -9.09 -24.05
CA ILE A 6 -5.46 -8.45 -23.59
C ILE A 6 -4.99 -9.12 -22.31
N TYR A 7 -5.89 -9.28 -21.34
CA TYR A 7 -5.60 -9.90 -20.06
C TYR A 7 -5.09 -11.33 -20.22
N ARG A 8 -5.85 -12.20 -20.91
CA ARG A 8 -5.48 -13.62 -21.10
C ARG A 8 -4.12 -13.80 -21.78
N ARG A 9 -3.76 -12.92 -22.72
CA ARG A 9 -2.45 -12.98 -23.40
C ARG A 9 -1.27 -12.61 -22.50
N ARG A 10 -1.52 -11.91 -21.39
CA ARG A 10 -0.50 -11.44 -20.44
C ARG A 10 -0.37 -12.36 -19.23
N VAL A 11 -1.32 -13.28 -19.02
CA VAL A 11 -1.26 -14.29 -17.96
C VAL A 11 -0.08 -15.23 -18.20
N THR A 12 0.75 -15.38 -17.18
CA THR A 12 1.94 -16.23 -17.18
C THR A 12 2.33 -16.61 -15.73
N THR A 13 3.41 -17.37 -15.54
CA THR A 13 3.92 -17.70 -14.20
C THR A 13 4.78 -16.58 -13.63
N ALA A 14 5.03 -16.58 -12.32
CA ALA A 14 5.91 -15.61 -11.68
C ALA A 14 7.32 -15.65 -12.27
N GLU A 15 7.89 -16.84 -12.47
CA GLU A 15 9.23 -17.06 -13.02
C GLU A 15 9.37 -16.49 -14.43
N GLU A 16 8.34 -16.65 -15.28
CA GLU A 16 8.36 -16.10 -16.63
C GLU A 16 8.16 -14.57 -16.61
N ALA A 17 7.25 -14.07 -15.77
CA ALA A 17 6.99 -12.63 -15.68
C ALA A 17 8.23 -11.85 -15.25
N VAL A 18 8.98 -12.33 -14.25
CA VAL A 18 10.16 -11.64 -13.75
C VAL A 18 11.35 -11.68 -14.70
N LYS A 19 11.30 -12.46 -15.81
CA LYS A 19 12.32 -12.39 -16.88
C LYS A 19 12.39 -11.02 -17.57
N ALA A 20 11.32 -10.23 -17.46
CA ALA A 20 11.31 -8.86 -17.97
C ALA A 20 12.27 -7.92 -17.21
N ILE A 21 12.68 -8.29 -15.99
CA ILE A 21 13.65 -7.54 -15.17
C ILE A 21 15.06 -7.80 -15.70
N ARG A 22 15.82 -6.71 -15.90
CA ARG A 22 17.19 -6.72 -16.39
C ARG A 22 18.15 -6.14 -15.36
N SER A 23 19.43 -6.51 -15.47
CA SER A 23 20.50 -5.88 -14.69
C SER A 23 20.47 -4.36 -14.86
N GLY A 24 20.59 -3.63 -13.75
CA GLY A 24 20.51 -2.17 -13.73
C GLY A 24 19.10 -1.57 -13.64
N ASP A 25 18.03 -2.37 -13.75
CA ASP A 25 16.66 -1.85 -13.64
C ASP A 25 16.35 -1.34 -12.22
N HIS A 26 15.51 -0.30 -12.15
CA HIS A 26 14.87 0.18 -10.93
C HIS A 26 13.50 -0.48 -10.79
N VAL A 27 13.36 -1.34 -9.78
CA VAL A 27 12.17 -2.16 -9.54
C VAL A 27 11.41 -1.60 -8.35
N TRP A 28 10.20 -1.10 -8.60
CA TRP A 28 9.25 -0.74 -7.54
C TRP A 28 8.53 -1.98 -7.02
N ILE A 29 8.49 -2.14 -5.71
CA ILE A 29 7.73 -3.18 -5.01
C ILE A 29 6.56 -2.50 -4.29
N HIS A 30 5.34 -3.00 -4.53
CA HIS A 30 4.16 -2.55 -3.79
C HIS A 30 4.37 -2.76 -2.28
N GLY A 31 4.22 -1.69 -1.50
CA GLY A 31 4.42 -1.67 -0.06
C GLY A 31 3.24 -2.25 0.75
N GLY A 32 3.35 -2.13 2.07
CA GLY A 32 2.28 -2.47 3.00
C GLY A 32 1.84 -3.93 2.94
N CYS A 33 0.53 -4.13 3.07
CA CYS A 33 -0.15 -5.42 2.96
C CYS A 33 -0.22 -5.95 1.50
N ASN A 34 0.14 -5.12 0.51
CA ASN A 34 0.21 -5.49 -0.91
C ASN A 34 1.57 -6.10 -1.31
N ASN A 35 2.46 -6.45 -0.38
CA ASN A 35 3.77 -7.00 -0.71
C ASN A 35 3.64 -8.24 -1.63
N PRO A 36 4.13 -8.19 -2.89
CA PRO A 36 3.90 -9.24 -3.87
C PRO A 36 4.91 -10.39 -3.69
N GLU A 37 4.79 -11.13 -2.60
CA GLU A 37 5.79 -12.12 -2.15
C GLU A 37 6.16 -13.16 -3.22
N GLU A 38 5.19 -13.56 -4.05
CA GLU A 38 5.39 -14.52 -5.14
C GLU A 38 6.35 -13.97 -6.21
N LEU A 39 6.15 -12.71 -6.59
CA LEU A 39 6.98 -12.05 -7.60
C LEU A 39 8.37 -11.76 -7.02
N ILE A 40 8.45 -11.35 -5.75
CA ILE A 40 9.72 -11.12 -5.05
C ILE A 40 10.53 -12.42 -5.01
N HIS A 41 9.88 -13.55 -4.68
CA HIS A 41 10.53 -14.85 -4.67
C HIS A 41 11.12 -15.22 -6.03
N ALA A 42 10.31 -15.10 -7.09
CA ALA A 42 10.73 -15.43 -8.44
C ALA A 42 11.88 -14.52 -8.90
N MET A 43 11.82 -13.22 -8.61
CA MET A 43 12.89 -12.27 -8.95
C MET A 43 14.20 -12.64 -8.25
N VAL A 44 14.15 -12.94 -6.95
CA VAL A 44 15.34 -13.36 -6.18
C VAL A 44 15.89 -14.70 -6.66
N GLY A 45 15.03 -15.60 -7.14
CA GLY A 45 15.44 -16.86 -7.79
C GLY A 45 16.33 -16.64 -9.02
N ARG A 46 16.28 -15.47 -9.66
CA ARG A 46 17.13 -15.07 -10.79
C ARG A 46 18.43 -14.36 -10.37
N ALA A 47 18.82 -14.43 -9.10
CA ALA A 47 19.98 -13.70 -8.61
C ALA A 47 21.30 -14.03 -9.34
N SER A 48 21.44 -15.24 -9.89
CA SER A 48 22.61 -15.65 -10.69
C SER A 48 22.65 -15.02 -12.09
N GLU A 49 21.54 -14.43 -12.56
CA GLU A 49 21.40 -13.83 -13.89
C GLU A 49 21.38 -12.30 -13.85
N LEU A 50 21.25 -11.70 -12.66
CA LEU A 50 21.03 -10.28 -12.46
C LEU A 50 22.21 -9.63 -11.74
N SER A 51 22.38 -8.33 -11.95
CA SER A 51 23.36 -7.51 -11.25
C SER A 51 22.86 -6.07 -11.17
N ASN A 52 23.18 -5.38 -10.07
CA ASN A 52 22.86 -3.96 -9.87
C ASN A 52 21.38 -3.60 -10.05
N VAL A 53 20.45 -4.49 -9.68
CA VAL A 53 19.01 -4.17 -9.69
C VAL A 53 18.69 -3.32 -8.46
N THR A 54 18.11 -2.14 -8.65
CA THR A 54 17.73 -1.27 -7.54
C THR A 54 16.31 -1.59 -7.10
N VAL A 55 16.10 -1.99 -5.85
CA VAL A 55 14.77 -2.34 -5.32
C VAL A 55 14.23 -1.20 -4.48
N ILE A 56 13.15 -0.55 -4.95
CA ILE A 56 12.55 0.65 -4.37
C ILE A 56 11.20 0.29 -3.75
N HIS A 57 10.95 0.78 -2.55
CA HIS A 57 9.64 0.71 -1.91
C HIS A 57 9.50 1.79 -0.83
N ILE A 58 8.26 1.99 -0.39
CA ILE A 58 7.93 2.72 0.85
C ILE A 58 7.86 1.74 2.03
N LEU A 59 6.95 1.89 3.00
CA LEU A 59 6.88 0.97 4.12
C LEU A 59 6.61 -0.46 3.61
N THR A 60 7.54 -1.39 3.81
CA THR A 60 7.41 -2.79 3.39
C THR A 60 7.32 -3.72 4.60
N PHE A 61 6.51 -4.76 4.46
CA PHE A 61 6.41 -5.89 5.37
C PHE A 61 6.53 -7.20 4.58
N GLY A 62 6.47 -8.34 5.27
CA GLY A 62 6.59 -9.65 4.64
C GLY A 62 7.96 -9.84 3.99
N ARG A 63 7.96 -10.51 2.85
CA ARG A 63 9.18 -10.91 2.14
C ARG A 63 9.99 -9.71 1.64
N ALA A 64 11.29 -9.75 1.94
CA ALA A 64 12.28 -8.81 1.43
C ALA A 64 13.62 -9.51 1.14
N ASP A 65 13.57 -10.74 0.62
CA ASP A 65 14.74 -11.60 0.43
C ASP A 65 15.87 -10.97 -0.38
N TYR A 66 15.56 -10.01 -1.26
CA TYR A 66 16.55 -9.22 -1.98
C TYR A 66 17.50 -8.43 -1.07
N ALA A 67 17.14 -8.24 0.20
CA ALA A 67 17.96 -7.57 1.22
C ALA A 67 18.83 -8.54 2.04
N ASP A 68 18.80 -9.85 1.79
CA ASP A 68 19.70 -10.83 2.40
C ASP A 68 21.17 -10.52 2.01
N PRO A 69 22.12 -10.51 2.96
CA PRO A 69 23.54 -10.24 2.68
C PRO A 69 24.13 -11.05 1.51
N LYS A 70 23.67 -12.27 1.26
CA LYS A 70 24.20 -13.11 0.17
C LYS A 70 23.89 -12.59 -1.24
N PHE A 71 22.94 -11.65 -1.36
CA PHE A 71 22.57 -11.03 -2.64
C PHE A 71 23.13 -9.62 -2.81
N GLU A 72 24.07 -9.22 -1.95
CA GLU A 72 24.82 -7.99 -2.14
C GLU A 72 25.52 -7.98 -3.51
N GLY A 73 25.47 -6.84 -4.21
CA GLY A 73 25.95 -6.69 -5.59
C GLY A 73 24.95 -7.15 -6.68
N VAL A 74 23.98 -8.00 -6.33
CA VAL A 74 22.87 -8.37 -7.23
C VAL A 74 21.73 -7.37 -7.08
N PHE A 75 21.24 -7.20 -5.86
CA PHE A 75 20.19 -6.25 -5.52
C PHE A 75 20.75 -5.16 -4.61
N ARG A 76 20.37 -3.91 -4.87
CA ARG A 76 20.58 -2.80 -3.95
C ARG A 76 19.24 -2.21 -3.56
N HIS A 77 18.88 -2.39 -2.29
CA HIS A 77 17.65 -1.82 -1.77
C HIS A 77 17.80 -0.30 -1.57
N ARG A 78 16.84 0.49 -2.08
CA ARG A 78 16.72 1.93 -1.88
C ARG A 78 15.41 2.23 -1.14
N ALA A 79 15.51 2.41 0.17
CA ALA A 79 14.38 2.67 1.05
C ALA A 79 13.92 4.12 0.94
N LEU A 80 12.65 4.35 0.56
CA LEU A 80 11.98 5.64 0.77
C LEU A 80 11.31 5.70 2.15
N PHE A 81 11.08 4.53 2.75
CA PHE A 81 10.72 4.32 4.14
C PHE A 81 11.22 2.93 4.56
N THR A 82 11.69 2.76 5.80
CA THR A 82 12.22 1.46 6.27
C THR A 82 11.23 0.71 7.15
N GLY A 83 10.91 -0.53 6.77
CA GLY A 83 10.27 -1.51 7.66
C GLY A 83 11.28 -2.27 8.53
N PRO A 84 10.83 -3.00 9.57
CA PRO A 84 11.71 -3.84 10.40
C PRO A 84 12.52 -4.88 9.61
N ASN A 85 11.92 -5.44 8.54
CA ASN A 85 12.51 -6.47 7.69
C ASN A 85 13.70 -6.00 6.84
N VAL A 86 13.85 -4.68 6.61
CA VAL A 86 14.93 -4.13 5.78
C VAL A 86 15.84 -3.13 6.51
N ARG A 87 15.45 -2.67 7.71
CA ARG A 87 16.19 -1.66 8.49
C ARG A 87 17.63 -2.05 8.75
N GLN A 88 17.89 -3.32 9.03
CA GLN A 88 19.23 -3.81 9.29
C GLN A 88 20.15 -3.65 8.08
N ALA A 89 19.65 -3.89 6.86
CA ALA A 89 20.44 -3.72 5.63
C ALA A 89 20.88 -2.27 5.43
N VAL A 90 20.04 -1.29 5.82
CA VAL A 90 20.42 0.14 5.81
C VAL A 90 21.50 0.41 6.86
N ASN A 91 21.31 -0.07 8.09
CA ASN A 91 22.27 0.14 9.18
C ASN A 91 23.65 -0.48 8.88
N GLU A 92 23.69 -1.56 8.10
CA GLU A 92 24.93 -2.24 7.66
C GLU A 92 25.55 -1.64 6.40
N GLY A 93 24.91 -0.63 5.77
CA GLY A 93 25.41 0.03 4.55
C GLY A 93 25.17 -0.75 3.25
N ARG A 94 24.48 -1.91 3.32
CA ARG A 94 24.12 -2.74 2.16
C ARG A 94 22.93 -2.17 1.37
N ALA A 95 22.15 -1.29 1.99
CA ALA A 95 21.02 -0.58 1.39
C ALA A 95 21.14 0.94 1.58
N ASP A 96 20.44 1.70 0.74
CA ASP A 96 20.33 3.15 0.82
C ASP A 96 19.04 3.56 1.55
N PHE A 97 19.10 4.67 2.29
CA PHE A 97 17.92 5.38 2.77
C PHE A 97 17.84 6.75 2.12
N VAL A 98 16.71 7.06 1.49
CA VAL A 98 16.45 8.34 0.83
C VAL A 98 15.42 9.12 1.64
N PRO A 99 15.82 10.19 2.34
CA PRO A 99 14.87 11.02 3.08
C PRO A 99 13.98 11.79 2.10
N VAL A 100 12.68 11.57 2.17
CA VAL A 100 11.69 12.20 1.27
C VAL A 100 10.33 12.27 1.94
N HIS A 101 9.54 13.30 1.63
CA HIS A 101 8.14 13.36 2.05
C HIS A 101 7.27 12.44 1.18
N LEU A 102 6.37 11.67 1.81
CA LEU A 102 5.50 10.72 1.11
C LEU A 102 4.72 11.36 -0.04
N SER A 103 4.14 12.54 0.17
CA SER A 103 3.39 13.28 -0.85
C SER A 103 4.22 13.75 -2.05
N GLN A 104 5.55 13.77 -1.94
CA GLN A 104 6.43 14.18 -3.04
C GLN A 104 6.88 13.00 -3.91
N ILE A 105 6.81 11.77 -3.40
CA ILE A 105 7.29 10.58 -4.11
C ILE A 105 6.59 10.41 -5.48
N PRO A 106 5.26 10.52 -5.61
CA PRO A 106 4.59 10.41 -6.92
C PRO A 106 5.13 11.41 -7.95
N ARG A 107 5.40 12.65 -7.52
CA ARG A 107 5.98 13.69 -8.38
C ARG A 107 7.43 13.40 -8.77
N LEU A 108 8.24 12.86 -7.85
CA LEU A 108 9.61 12.46 -8.15
C LEU A 108 9.68 11.32 -9.17
N ILE A 109 8.73 10.39 -9.10
CA ILE A 109 8.57 9.30 -10.07
C ILE A 109 8.18 9.86 -11.44
N THR A 110 7.08 10.62 -11.50
CA THR A 110 6.53 11.12 -12.77
C THR A 110 7.42 12.17 -13.46
N SER A 111 8.27 12.87 -12.71
CA SER A 111 9.30 13.77 -13.27
C SER A 111 10.59 13.06 -13.70
N GLY A 112 10.74 11.77 -13.42
CA GLY A 112 11.92 10.97 -13.76
C GLY A 112 13.13 11.16 -12.84
N ILE A 113 13.01 11.95 -11.76
CA ILE A 113 14.07 12.10 -10.74
C ILE A 113 14.27 10.78 -9.98
N LEU A 114 13.16 10.09 -9.68
CA LEU A 114 13.16 8.74 -9.13
C LEU A 114 12.70 7.76 -10.23
N PRO A 115 13.61 7.20 -11.03
CA PRO A 115 13.24 6.31 -12.12
C PRO A 115 12.64 5.00 -11.59
N VAL A 116 11.63 4.50 -12.31
CA VAL A 116 11.04 3.17 -12.11
C VAL A 116 10.95 2.50 -13.47
N ASP A 117 11.73 1.45 -13.69
CA ASP A 117 11.75 0.68 -14.92
C ASP A 117 10.69 -0.43 -14.89
N VAL A 118 10.55 -1.08 -13.74
CA VAL A 118 9.60 -2.19 -13.52
C VAL A 118 8.80 -1.92 -12.26
N ALA A 119 7.47 -2.08 -12.32
CA ALA A 119 6.60 -2.05 -11.15
C ALA A 119 6.01 -3.44 -10.91
N MET A 120 6.28 -4.01 -9.74
CA MET A 120 5.65 -5.25 -9.26
C MET A 120 4.51 -4.88 -8.32
N ILE A 121 3.28 -5.12 -8.77
CA ILE A 121 2.06 -4.67 -8.08
C ILE A 121 1.17 -5.85 -7.69
N HIS A 122 0.55 -5.80 -6.52
CA HIS A 122 -0.47 -6.76 -6.08
C HIS A 122 -1.85 -6.11 -6.11
N ILE A 123 -2.77 -6.65 -6.92
CA ILE A 123 -4.04 -5.99 -7.28
C ILE A 123 -5.22 -6.98 -7.29
N SER A 124 -6.45 -6.45 -7.31
CA SER A 124 -7.68 -7.24 -7.48
C SER A 124 -7.84 -7.78 -8.90
N PRO A 125 -8.73 -8.77 -9.13
CA PRO A 125 -9.14 -9.14 -10.48
C PRO A 125 -9.78 -7.96 -11.22
N PRO A 126 -9.73 -7.94 -12.56
CA PRO A 126 -10.42 -6.94 -13.35
C PRO A 126 -11.94 -7.08 -13.23
N ASP A 127 -12.63 -5.94 -13.21
CA ASP A 127 -14.09 -5.87 -13.32
C ASP A 127 -14.59 -6.06 -14.77
N GLU A 128 -15.90 -5.93 -15.00
CA GLU A 128 -16.52 -6.06 -16.32
C GLU A 128 -16.01 -5.05 -17.37
N HIS A 129 -15.34 -4.00 -16.93
CA HIS A 129 -14.76 -2.94 -17.75
C HIS A 129 -13.24 -3.06 -17.89
N GLY A 130 -12.62 -4.11 -17.32
CA GLY A 130 -11.18 -4.35 -17.40
C GLY A 130 -10.35 -3.52 -16.41
N PHE A 131 -10.96 -2.98 -15.34
CA PHE A 131 -10.24 -2.27 -14.29
C PHE A 131 -9.98 -3.18 -13.09
N CYS A 132 -8.70 -3.30 -12.74
CA CYS A 132 -8.26 -3.83 -11.45
C CYS A 132 -8.21 -2.69 -10.43
N SER A 133 -8.30 -3.02 -9.14
CA SER A 133 -8.01 -2.08 -8.04
C SER A 133 -6.67 -2.41 -7.40
N PHE A 134 -5.93 -1.40 -6.97
CA PHE A 134 -4.73 -1.58 -6.13
C PHE A 134 -5.06 -2.16 -4.74
N GLY A 135 -6.34 -2.21 -4.37
CA GLY A 135 -6.82 -2.90 -3.18
C GLY A 135 -6.39 -2.22 -1.89
N VAL A 136 -5.66 -2.93 -1.03
CA VAL A 136 -5.37 -2.44 0.33
C VAL A 136 -4.36 -1.29 0.41
N GLY A 137 -3.79 -0.84 -0.72
CA GLY A 137 -2.91 0.32 -0.79
C GLY A 137 -2.78 0.87 -2.20
N VAL A 138 -2.91 2.19 -2.36
CA VAL A 138 -2.65 2.91 -3.63
C VAL A 138 -1.31 3.63 -3.53
N GLU A 139 -1.18 4.41 -2.44
CA GLU A 139 0.07 5.04 -2.01
C GLU A 139 0.77 5.80 -3.15
N CYS A 140 2.06 5.52 -3.32
CA CYS A 140 2.87 5.96 -4.46
C CYS A 140 2.93 4.91 -5.57
N THR A 141 2.38 3.71 -5.34
CA THR A 141 2.47 2.57 -6.26
C THR A 141 1.76 2.84 -7.57
N LYS A 142 0.66 3.60 -7.53
CA LYS A 142 -0.02 4.02 -8.76
C LYS A 142 0.89 4.83 -9.69
N ALA A 143 1.59 5.84 -9.16
CA ALA A 143 2.54 6.63 -9.94
C ALA A 143 3.70 5.76 -10.47
N ALA A 144 4.19 4.80 -9.67
CA ALA A 144 5.20 3.84 -10.11
C ALA A 144 4.70 2.96 -11.26
N ALA A 145 3.49 2.41 -11.17
CA ALA A 145 2.90 1.58 -12.22
C ALA A 145 2.60 2.37 -13.51
N GLU A 146 2.24 3.65 -13.37
CA GLU A 146 1.97 4.52 -14.52
C GLU A 146 3.24 5.01 -15.23
N ALA A 147 4.34 5.16 -14.50
CA ALA A 147 5.63 5.57 -15.05
C ALA A 147 6.47 4.40 -15.60
N ALA A 148 6.30 3.20 -15.04
CA ALA A 148 7.10 2.03 -15.43
C ALA A 148 6.86 1.60 -16.88
N ARG A 149 7.93 1.19 -17.57
CA ARG A 149 7.81 0.55 -18.89
C ARG A 149 7.20 -0.85 -18.80
N THR A 150 7.41 -1.53 -17.66
CA THR A 150 6.96 -2.89 -17.41
C THR A 150 6.16 -2.92 -16.11
N VAL A 151 4.92 -3.38 -16.17
CA VAL A 151 4.08 -3.60 -15.00
C VAL A 151 3.82 -5.09 -14.85
N ILE A 152 4.37 -5.70 -13.80
CA ILE A 152 4.15 -7.10 -13.46
C ILE A 152 3.09 -7.14 -12.35
N ALA A 153 1.88 -7.59 -12.70
CA ALA A 153 0.76 -7.65 -11.78
C ALA A 153 0.59 -9.04 -11.18
N LEU A 154 0.65 -9.13 -9.86
CA LEU A 154 0.12 -10.24 -9.09
C LEU A 154 -1.37 -9.98 -8.84
N VAL A 155 -2.23 -10.63 -9.61
CA VAL A 155 -3.68 -10.50 -9.50
C VAL A 155 -4.19 -11.53 -8.51
N ASN A 156 -4.80 -11.08 -7.42
CA ASN A 156 -5.27 -11.96 -6.35
C ASN A 156 -6.77 -11.90 -6.17
N ARG A 157 -7.44 -13.05 -6.26
CA ARG A 157 -8.89 -13.17 -6.07
C ARG A 157 -9.38 -12.72 -4.69
N GLN A 158 -8.50 -12.71 -3.69
CA GLN A 158 -8.82 -12.28 -2.32
C GLN A 158 -8.37 -10.84 -2.04
N MET A 159 -7.83 -10.11 -3.01
CA MET A 159 -7.53 -8.68 -2.85
C MET A 159 -8.83 -7.88 -2.94
N PRO A 160 -9.22 -7.11 -1.91
CA PRO A 160 -10.43 -6.29 -1.96
C PRO A 160 -10.36 -5.26 -3.08
N ARG A 161 -11.51 -4.88 -3.62
CA ARG A 161 -11.63 -3.83 -4.63
C ARG A 161 -11.92 -2.50 -3.96
N ALA A 162 -10.86 -1.80 -3.54
CA ALA A 162 -10.96 -0.43 -3.06
C ALA A 162 -11.46 0.51 -4.17
N LEU A 163 -12.31 1.47 -3.79
CA LEU A 163 -12.86 2.49 -4.68
C LEU A 163 -12.05 3.80 -4.58
N GLY A 164 -12.42 4.82 -5.36
CA GLY A 164 -11.69 6.09 -5.43
C GLY A 164 -10.73 6.13 -6.62
N ASP A 165 -9.61 6.84 -6.45
CA ASP A 165 -8.55 6.92 -7.47
C ASP A 165 -7.57 5.73 -7.40
N ALA A 166 -8.15 4.53 -7.25
CA ALA A 166 -7.47 3.29 -6.89
C ALA A 166 -7.41 2.25 -8.02
N PHE A 167 -7.71 2.64 -9.27
CA PHE A 167 -7.85 1.70 -10.37
C PHE A 167 -6.68 1.73 -11.36
N ILE A 168 -6.43 0.57 -11.98
CA ILE A 168 -5.52 0.39 -13.12
C ILE A 168 -6.19 -0.51 -14.15
N HIS A 169 -6.22 -0.08 -15.41
CA HIS A 169 -6.82 -0.86 -16.49
C HIS A 169 -5.85 -1.95 -16.98
N VAL A 170 -6.37 -3.13 -17.36
CA VAL A 170 -5.56 -4.26 -17.83
C VAL A 170 -4.64 -3.92 -18.99
N SER A 171 -4.96 -2.90 -19.81
CA SER A 171 -4.11 -2.44 -20.91
C SER A 171 -2.76 -1.90 -20.46
N ARG A 172 -2.64 -1.44 -19.20
CA ARG A 172 -1.39 -0.95 -18.61
C ARG A 172 -0.48 -2.07 -18.08
N LEU A 173 -1.01 -3.28 -17.91
CA LEU A 173 -0.24 -4.41 -17.38
C LEU A 173 0.68 -5.01 -18.45
N THR A 174 1.88 -5.45 -18.13
CA THR A 174 2.76 -6.15 -19.10
C THR A 174 2.68 -7.65 -18.92
N HIS A 175 2.74 -8.11 -17.68
CA HIS A 175 2.59 -9.51 -17.28
C HIS A 175 1.58 -9.62 -16.14
N VAL A 176 0.83 -10.72 -16.13
CA VAL A 176 -0.15 -11.03 -15.10
C VAL A 176 0.17 -12.40 -14.51
N VAL A 177 0.18 -12.49 -13.19
CA VAL A 177 0.32 -13.72 -12.42
C VAL A 177 -0.90 -13.83 -11.53
N GLU A 178 -1.67 -14.90 -11.66
CA GLU A 178 -2.91 -15.07 -10.91
C GLU A 178 -2.68 -15.93 -9.65
N ILE A 179 -3.22 -15.47 -8.53
CA ILE A 179 -3.21 -16.21 -7.25
C ILE A 179 -4.58 -16.14 -6.57
N ASP A 180 -4.78 -17.05 -5.63
CA ASP A 180 -5.97 -17.08 -4.76
C ASP A 180 -5.52 -17.47 -3.35
N ARG A 181 -5.03 -16.48 -2.60
CA ARG A 181 -4.56 -16.67 -1.21
C ARG A 181 -4.80 -15.41 -0.38
N PRO A 182 -4.84 -15.53 0.96
CA PRO A 182 -5.03 -14.37 1.83
C PRO A 182 -4.03 -13.26 1.56
N VAL A 183 -4.49 -12.01 1.66
CA VAL A 183 -3.64 -10.82 1.65
C VAL A 183 -2.86 -10.78 2.97
N LEU A 184 -1.64 -10.24 2.95
CA LEU A 184 -0.83 -10.11 4.16
C LEU A 184 -1.56 -9.22 5.19
N GLU A 185 -1.76 -9.73 6.39
CA GLU A 185 -2.42 -9.00 7.48
C GLU A 185 -1.39 -8.35 8.42
N LEU A 186 -1.72 -7.17 8.93
CA LEU A 186 -0.99 -6.52 10.02
C LEU A 186 -2.00 -6.04 11.07
N PRO A 187 -2.55 -6.96 11.89
CA PRO A 187 -3.61 -6.63 12.82
C PRO A 187 -3.12 -5.66 13.90
N GLN A 188 -4.07 -4.85 14.38
CA GLN A 188 -3.84 -3.93 15.49
C GLN A 188 -3.40 -4.66 16.77
N ALA A 189 -2.61 -3.98 17.62
CA ALA A 189 -2.19 -4.52 18.91
C ALA A 189 -3.41 -4.75 19.82
N GLN A 190 -3.49 -5.92 20.46
CA GLN A 190 -4.64 -6.31 21.28
C GLN A 190 -4.65 -5.65 22.67
N GLU A 191 -3.48 -5.30 23.20
CA GLU A 191 -3.35 -4.73 24.54
C GLU A 191 -2.90 -3.27 24.47
N ILE A 192 -3.70 -2.40 25.10
CA ILE A 192 -3.40 -0.99 25.29
C ILE A 192 -3.08 -0.76 26.76
N GLY A 193 -1.82 -0.38 27.02
CA GLY A 193 -1.28 -0.11 28.33
C GLY A 193 -1.83 1.16 28.97
N PRO A 194 -1.61 1.33 30.28
CA PRO A 194 -2.16 2.47 31.04
C PRO A 194 -1.61 3.82 30.57
N VAL A 195 -0.36 3.88 30.09
CA VAL A 195 0.25 5.10 29.57
C VAL A 195 -0.43 5.53 28.27
N ALA A 196 -0.59 4.62 27.31
CA ALA A 196 -1.28 4.92 26.06
C ALA A 196 -2.74 5.32 26.29
N LYS A 197 -3.45 4.65 27.23
CA LYS A 197 -4.81 5.05 27.62
C LYS A 197 -4.89 6.48 28.16
N ALA A 198 -3.96 6.88 29.03
CA ALA A 198 -3.92 8.25 29.56
C ALA A 198 -3.63 9.28 28.44
N ILE A 199 -2.71 8.97 27.53
CA ILE A 199 -2.45 9.82 26.35
C ILE A 199 -3.71 9.92 25.48
N GLY A 200 -4.37 8.79 25.22
CA GLY A 200 -5.60 8.70 24.43
C GLY A 200 -6.73 9.57 25.00
N SER A 201 -6.94 9.54 26.32
CA SER A 201 -7.96 10.37 26.95
C SER A 201 -7.65 11.87 26.83
N HIS A 202 -6.40 12.28 27.03
CA HIS A 202 -6.03 13.68 26.88
C HIS A 202 -6.18 14.19 25.44
N ILE A 203 -5.85 13.36 24.44
CA ILE A 203 -6.07 13.72 23.03
C ILE A 203 -7.57 13.82 22.72
N ALA A 204 -8.40 12.91 23.23
CA ALA A 204 -9.85 12.91 22.97
C ALA A 204 -10.57 14.15 23.51
N GLU A 205 -10.05 14.78 24.57
CA GLU A 205 -10.54 16.07 25.08
C GLU A 205 -10.33 17.22 24.08
N LEU A 206 -9.32 17.14 23.22
CA LEU A 206 -9.01 18.14 22.20
C LEU A 206 -9.81 17.93 20.89
N ILE A 207 -10.49 16.79 20.75
CA ILE A 207 -11.23 16.44 19.54
C ILE A 207 -12.69 16.87 19.71
N GLU A 208 -13.15 17.80 18.87
CA GLU A 208 -14.53 18.27 18.88
C GLU A 208 -15.44 17.40 18.00
N ASP A 209 -16.75 17.47 18.22
CA ASP A 209 -17.73 16.91 17.28
C ASP A 209 -17.57 17.55 15.90
N GLY A 210 -17.65 16.75 14.84
CA GLY A 210 -17.40 17.23 13.47
C GLY A 210 -15.94 17.32 13.04
N SER A 211 -14.98 17.01 13.93
CA SER A 211 -13.55 16.98 13.58
C SER A 211 -13.27 15.99 12.45
N THR A 212 -12.32 16.32 11.56
CA THR A 212 -11.78 15.40 10.55
C THR A 212 -10.46 14.84 11.04
N LEU A 213 -10.39 13.52 11.22
CA LEU A 213 -9.27 12.84 11.83
C LEU A 213 -8.28 12.33 10.77
N GLN A 214 -7.01 12.53 11.09
CA GLN A 214 -5.89 11.77 10.57
C GLN A 214 -5.23 11.07 11.77
N MET A 215 -4.94 9.78 11.64
CA MET A 215 -4.23 9.03 12.66
C MET A 215 -3.35 7.95 12.04
N GLY A 216 -2.31 7.56 12.75
CA GLY A 216 -1.47 6.42 12.37
C GLY A 216 -1.95 5.12 13.00
N ILE A 217 -1.07 4.13 13.02
CA ILE A 217 -1.26 2.85 13.74
C ILE A 217 -0.49 2.82 15.06
N GLY A 218 -0.90 1.90 15.92
CA GLY A 218 -0.19 1.51 17.12
C GLY A 218 -0.89 1.97 18.38
N GLU A 219 -0.28 1.63 19.51
CA GLU A 219 -0.93 1.68 20.82
C GLU A 219 -1.56 3.03 21.18
N ILE A 220 -0.93 4.16 20.80
CA ILE A 220 -1.45 5.50 21.09
C ILE A 220 -2.67 5.85 20.23
N PRO A 221 -2.62 5.83 18.88
CA PRO A 221 -3.81 6.00 18.04
C PRO A 221 -4.98 5.10 18.45
N ASP A 222 -4.68 3.84 18.74
CA ASP A 222 -5.66 2.84 19.17
C ASP A 222 -6.32 3.25 20.50
N ALA A 223 -5.53 3.77 21.44
CA ALA A 223 -6.05 4.29 22.70
C ALA A 223 -6.97 5.50 22.50
N VAL A 224 -6.65 6.40 21.57
CA VAL A 224 -7.51 7.56 21.27
C VAL A 224 -8.89 7.09 20.84
N LEU A 225 -8.97 6.11 19.94
CA LEU A 225 -10.23 5.58 19.40
C LEU A 225 -11.20 5.06 20.47
N LEU A 226 -10.69 4.52 21.59
CA LEU A 226 -11.51 4.07 22.72
C LEU A 226 -12.36 5.20 23.32
N PHE A 227 -11.85 6.44 23.29
CA PHE A 227 -12.49 7.61 23.90
C PHE A 227 -13.28 8.46 22.91
N LEU A 228 -13.37 8.04 21.64
CA LEU A 228 -14.12 8.77 20.61
C LEU A 228 -15.54 8.22 20.39
N LYS A 229 -15.93 7.14 21.07
CA LYS A 229 -17.23 6.47 20.85
C LYS A 229 -18.46 7.34 21.14
N GLU A 230 -18.30 8.39 21.95
CA GLU A 230 -19.38 9.33 22.32
C GLU A 230 -19.38 10.61 21.45
N LYS A 231 -18.38 10.78 20.58
CA LYS A 231 -18.32 11.94 19.66
C LYS A 231 -19.34 11.79 18.55
N LYS A 232 -19.61 12.88 17.84
CA LYS A 232 -20.61 12.92 16.76
C LYS A 232 -20.03 13.52 15.49
N HIS A 233 -20.53 13.00 14.37
CA HIS A 233 -20.28 13.52 13.03
C HIS A 233 -18.80 13.61 12.64
N LEU A 234 -17.95 12.73 13.17
CA LEU A 234 -16.53 12.73 12.82
C LEU A 234 -16.35 12.44 11.33
N GLY A 235 -15.31 13.03 10.76
CA GLY A 235 -14.83 12.77 9.41
C GLY A 235 -13.46 12.11 9.42
N ILE A 236 -13.09 11.44 8.33
CA ILE A 236 -11.80 10.80 8.14
C ILE A 236 -11.17 11.29 6.83
N HIS A 237 -9.98 11.84 6.96
CA HIS A 237 -9.04 12.08 5.87
C HIS A 237 -7.67 11.76 6.43
N THR A 238 -7.18 10.54 6.16
CA THR A 238 -6.00 10.01 6.81
C THR A 238 -5.04 9.43 5.79
N GLU A 239 -3.74 9.36 6.10
CA GLU A 239 -2.80 8.61 5.26
C GLU A 239 -3.22 7.13 5.19
N MET A 240 -3.55 6.56 6.35
CA MET A 240 -3.89 5.16 6.53
C MET A 240 -4.77 4.92 7.75
N PHE A 241 -5.36 3.74 7.84
CA PHE A 241 -6.08 3.27 9.03
C PHE A 241 -5.97 1.75 9.21
N SER A 242 -6.47 1.29 10.35
CA SER A 242 -6.51 -0.12 10.78
C SER A 242 -7.87 -0.48 11.39
N ASP A 243 -7.94 -1.63 12.04
CA ASP A 243 -9.16 -2.27 12.53
C ASP A 243 -9.99 -1.36 13.48
N GLY A 244 -9.34 -0.58 14.34
CA GLY A 244 -10.02 0.30 15.28
C GLY A 244 -10.83 1.42 14.62
N LEU A 245 -10.42 1.89 13.43
CA LEU A 245 -11.23 2.88 12.72
C LEU A 245 -12.49 2.24 12.14
N VAL A 246 -12.40 0.99 11.66
CA VAL A 246 -13.57 0.24 11.16
C VAL A 246 -14.64 0.13 12.26
N GLU A 247 -14.23 -0.17 13.49
CA GLU A 247 -15.13 -0.17 14.64
C GLU A 247 -15.80 1.18 14.88
N LEU A 248 -15.04 2.27 14.78
CA LEU A 248 -15.59 3.61 14.98
C LEU A 248 -16.58 4.00 13.88
N VAL A 249 -16.32 3.57 12.63
CA VAL A 249 -17.28 3.74 11.52
C VAL A 249 -18.55 2.93 11.75
N GLU A 250 -18.42 1.65 12.10
CA GLU A 250 -19.57 0.77 12.34
C GLU A 250 -20.43 1.24 13.52
N SER A 251 -19.84 1.94 14.51
CA SER A 251 -20.58 2.56 15.61
C SER A 251 -21.43 3.77 15.23
N GLY A 252 -21.28 4.31 14.01
CA GLY A 252 -22.02 5.48 13.52
C GLY A 252 -21.43 6.83 13.93
N VAL A 253 -20.34 6.86 14.70
CA VAL A 253 -19.64 8.09 15.11
C VAL A 253 -19.03 8.81 13.91
N VAL A 254 -18.43 8.05 13.00
CA VAL A 254 -17.85 8.57 11.76
C VAL A 254 -18.93 8.61 10.68
N THR A 255 -19.29 9.82 10.25
CA THR A 255 -20.30 10.04 9.20
C THR A 255 -19.74 10.73 7.97
N ASN A 256 -18.59 11.42 8.12
CA ASN A 256 -17.98 12.24 7.06
C ASN A 256 -18.86 13.41 6.56
N GLU A 257 -20.00 13.70 7.19
CA GLU A 257 -20.97 14.70 6.72
C GLU A 257 -20.52 16.15 6.90
N LYS A 258 -19.64 16.40 7.88
CA LYS A 258 -19.11 17.74 8.19
C LYS A 258 -17.85 18.08 7.40
N LYS A 259 -17.29 17.13 6.64
CA LYS A 259 -16.12 17.39 5.79
C LYS A 259 -16.45 18.38 4.69
N THR A 260 -15.46 19.23 4.36
CA THR A 260 -15.51 20.16 3.24
C THR A 260 -15.25 19.45 1.91
N LEU A 261 -14.20 18.62 1.86
CA LEU A 261 -13.87 17.78 0.71
C LEU A 261 -14.39 16.36 0.94
N HIS A 262 -14.81 15.67 -0.12
CA HIS A 262 -15.23 14.27 -0.04
C HIS A 262 -16.26 14.00 1.07
N ARG A 263 -17.33 14.80 1.08
CA ARG A 263 -18.41 14.68 2.07
C ARG A 263 -19.06 13.29 1.98
N GLY A 264 -19.27 12.66 3.13
CA GLY A 264 -19.84 11.31 3.22
C GLY A 264 -18.87 10.18 2.89
N LYS A 265 -17.57 10.48 2.69
CA LYS A 265 -16.54 9.50 2.35
C LYS A 265 -15.39 9.51 3.34
N THR A 266 -14.95 8.32 3.75
CA THR A 266 -13.67 8.10 4.42
C THR A 266 -12.58 8.09 3.36
N ILE A 267 -11.59 8.99 3.49
CA ILE A 267 -10.48 9.11 2.55
C ILE A 267 -9.21 8.54 3.20
N ALA A 268 -8.54 7.64 2.47
CA ALA A 268 -7.26 7.07 2.84
C ALA A 268 -6.34 6.88 1.63
N SER A 269 -5.07 6.53 1.84
CA SER A 269 -4.15 6.12 0.77
C SER A 269 -3.84 4.61 0.81
N PHE A 270 -3.86 4.02 2.00
CA PHE A 270 -3.71 2.58 2.23
C PHE A 270 -4.27 2.14 3.59
N VAL A 271 -4.31 0.83 3.85
CA VAL A 271 -4.62 0.24 5.16
C VAL A 271 -3.56 -0.77 5.58
N LEU A 272 -3.32 -0.84 6.89
CA LEU A 272 -2.61 -1.93 7.53
C LEU A 272 -3.54 -2.51 8.59
N GLY A 273 -4.03 -3.72 8.39
CA GLY A 273 -5.04 -4.28 9.29
C GLY A 273 -5.25 -5.77 9.07
N SER A 274 -6.32 -6.27 9.67
CA SER A 274 -6.74 -7.66 9.52
C SER A 274 -7.67 -7.87 8.32
N LYS A 275 -8.04 -9.13 8.08
CA LYS A 275 -9.09 -9.51 7.13
C LYS A 275 -10.39 -8.71 7.33
N ARG A 276 -10.75 -8.36 8.57
CA ARG A 276 -11.94 -7.54 8.85
C ARG A 276 -11.86 -6.19 8.14
N THR A 277 -10.70 -5.53 8.19
CA THR A 277 -10.47 -4.25 7.51
C THR A 277 -10.54 -4.41 5.99
N PHE A 278 -10.03 -5.52 5.47
CA PHE A 278 -10.05 -5.80 4.03
C PHE A 278 -11.48 -6.09 3.53
N ASP A 279 -12.27 -6.85 4.29
CA ASP A 279 -13.68 -7.11 3.99
C ASP A 279 -14.52 -5.82 4.04
N PHE A 280 -14.24 -4.93 5.01
CA PHE A 280 -14.89 -3.62 5.10
C PHE A 280 -14.57 -2.71 3.90
N LEU A 281 -13.39 -2.84 3.31
CA LEU A 281 -12.93 -2.05 2.18
C LEU A 281 -13.54 -2.50 0.84
N ASP A 282 -13.82 -3.80 0.68
CA ASP A 282 -14.20 -4.39 -0.60
C ASP A 282 -15.49 -3.80 -1.16
N ASN A 283 -15.38 -3.10 -2.29
CA ASN A 283 -16.48 -2.42 -2.99
C ASN A 283 -17.37 -1.53 -2.10
N ASN A 284 -16.81 -0.97 -1.02
CA ASN A 284 -17.57 -0.15 -0.09
C ASN A 284 -17.60 1.32 -0.55
N PRO A 285 -18.75 1.87 -0.98
CA PRO A 285 -18.85 3.25 -1.45
C PRO A 285 -18.61 4.30 -0.35
N PHE A 286 -18.57 3.91 0.92
CA PHE A 286 -18.23 4.80 2.02
C PHE A 286 -16.73 5.13 2.09
N VAL A 287 -15.88 4.34 1.42
CA VAL A 287 -14.42 4.47 1.47
C VAL A 287 -13.88 4.74 0.08
N GLU A 288 -12.96 5.70 -0.02
CA GLU A 288 -12.21 5.96 -1.25
C GLU A 288 -10.73 6.06 -0.95
N PHE A 289 -9.93 5.32 -1.71
CA PHE A 289 -8.48 5.42 -1.68
C PHE A 289 -7.99 6.35 -2.77
N HIS A 290 -7.00 7.17 -2.42
CA HIS A 290 -6.38 8.13 -3.32
C HIS A 290 -4.85 8.08 -3.18
N PRO A 291 -4.10 8.42 -4.24
CA PRO A 291 -2.64 8.52 -4.19
C PRO A 291 -2.14 9.46 -3.09
N SER A 292 -0.93 9.20 -2.58
CA SER A 292 -0.39 9.97 -1.45
C SER A 292 -0.10 11.44 -1.76
N ASP A 293 0.12 11.80 -3.02
CA ASP A 293 0.25 13.21 -3.46
C ASP A 293 -1.08 13.97 -3.46
N TYR A 294 -2.22 13.28 -3.27
CA TYR A 294 -3.49 13.88 -2.93
C TYR A 294 -3.73 13.87 -1.42
N VAL A 295 -3.68 12.68 -0.81
CA VAL A 295 -4.07 12.47 0.59
C VAL A 295 -3.16 13.23 1.56
N ASN A 296 -1.85 13.26 1.28
CA ASN A 296 -0.84 13.89 2.12
C ASN A 296 -0.38 15.25 1.58
N ASN A 297 -1.16 15.89 0.71
CA ASN A 297 -0.88 17.24 0.22
C ASN A 297 -1.29 18.29 1.27
N PRO A 298 -0.36 19.10 1.82
CA PRO A 298 -0.66 20.08 2.86
C PRO A 298 -1.62 21.20 2.42
#